data_AF-A0A2T4YS37-F1
#
_entry.id   AF-A0A2T4YS37-F1
#
_cell.length_a   1.000
_cell.length_b   1.000
_cell.length_c   1.000
_cell.angle_alpha   90.00
_cell.angle_beta   90.00
_cell.angle_gamma   90.00
#
_symmetry.space_group_name_H-M   'P 1'
#
loop_
_entity.id
_entity.type
_entity.pdbx_description
1 polymer ?
#
loop_
_entity_poly.entity_id
_entity_poly.type
_entity_poly.pdbx_seq_one_letter_code
_entity_poly.pdbx_strand_id
1 'polypeptide(L)' 'RLAREGALVVWHPSDRAMLARLRELVPDLEAEGYAYAPPAIAGGAPTRLAYAVLSPIEGTNPEGPD' A
#
# COMPACT_ATOMS: atom_id res chain seq x y z
N ARG A 1 4.63 10.07 -7.52
CA ARG A 1 4.43 10.96 -6.34
C ARG A 1 4.37 10.17 -5.04
N LEU A 2 3.47 9.19 -4.90
CA LEU A 2 3.43 8.30 -3.71
C LEU A 2 4.79 7.70 -3.33
N ALA A 3 5.53 7.18 -4.31
CA ALA A 3 6.86 6.62 -4.04
C ALA A 3 7.94 7.64 -3.65
N ARG A 4 7.74 8.96 -3.87
CA ARG A 4 8.74 10.00 -3.51
C ARG A 4 8.57 10.52 -2.09
N GLU A 5 7.35 10.47 -1.56
CA GLU A 5 7.01 10.98 -0.22
C GLU A 5 6.92 9.82 0.81
N GLY A 6 6.87 8.59 0.33
CA GLY A 6 6.48 7.42 1.12
C GLY A 6 4.97 7.41 1.36
N ALA A 7 4.40 6.22 1.57
CA ALA A 7 2.97 6.08 1.79
C ALA A 7 2.59 4.77 2.47
N LEU A 8 1.53 4.80 3.28
CA LEU A 8 0.82 3.61 3.72
C LEU A 8 -0.35 3.34 2.77
N VAL A 9 -0.35 2.17 2.13
CA VAL A 9 -1.44 1.71 1.28
C VAL A 9 -2.22 0.63 2.02
N VAL A 10 -3.54 0.77 2.07
CA VAL A 10 -4.45 -0.17 2.73
C VAL A 10 -5.60 -0.52 1.79
N TRP A 11 -5.92 -1.81 1.66
CA TRP A 11 -7.02 -2.26 0.80
C TRP A 11 -7.68 -3.54 1.33
N HIS A 12 -8.89 -3.83 0.85
CA HIS A 12 -9.56 -5.09 1.16
C HIS A 12 -8.99 -6.22 0.29
N PRO A 13 -8.55 -7.35 0.86
CA PRO A 13 -7.85 -8.40 0.11
C PRO A 13 -8.71 -9.09 -0.96
N SER A 14 -10.04 -9.08 -0.79
CA SER A 14 -10.96 -9.62 -1.80
C SER A 14 -11.26 -8.64 -2.93
N ASP A 15 -10.92 -7.35 -2.80
CA ASP A 15 -11.15 -6.34 -3.84
C ASP A 15 -10.03 -6.36 -4.88
N ARG A 16 -10.17 -7.29 -5.84
CA ARG A 16 -9.19 -7.48 -6.93
C ARG A 16 -9.11 -6.25 -7.84
N ALA A 17 -10.20 -5.50 -7.99
CA ALA A 17 -10.22 -4.31 -8.83
C ALA A 17 -9.40 -3.18 -8.20
N MET A 18 -9.52 -2.98 -6.89
CA MET A 18 -8.67 -2.05 -6.14
C MET A 18 -7.19 -2.46 -6.24
N LEU A 19 -6.87 -3.74 -6.03
CA LEU A 19 -5.49 -4.20 -6.15
C LEU A 19 -4.90 -3.98 -7.55
N ALA A 20 -5.68 -4.22 -8.61
CA ALA A 20 -5.23 -3.95 -9.98
C ALA A 20 -4.89 -2.46 -10.19
N ARG A 21 -5.75 -1.54 -9.74
CA ARG A 21 -5.49 -0.09 -9.82
C ARG A 21 -4.28 0.34 -9.01
N LEU A 22 -4.09 -0.23 -7.82
CA LEU A 22 -2.88 0.04 -7.02
C LEU A 22 -1.61 -0.45 -7.73
N ARG A 23 -1.70 -1.58 -8.45
CA ARG A 23 -0.58 -2.11 -9.24
C ARG A 23 -0.26 -1.31 -10.49
N GLU A 24 -1.21 -0.57 -11.06
CA GLU A 24 -0.92 0.41 -12.11
C GLU A 24 0.01 1.53 -11.59
N LEU A 25 -0.04 1.83 -10.29
CA LEU A 25 0.80 2.85 -9.65
C LEU A 25 2.10 2.26 -9.09
N VAL A 26 2.05 1.03 -8.58
CA VAL A 26 3.17 0.29 -7.97
C VAL A 26 3.14 -1.15 -8.49
N PRO A 27 3.82 -1.47 -9.60
CA PRO A 27 3.71 -2.75 -10.30
C PRO A 27 3.90 -3.98 -9.41
N ASP A 28 4.87 -3.92 -8.50
CA ASP A 28 5.26 -5.02 -7.62
C ASP A 28 4.58 -4.95 -6.24
N LEU A 29 3.41 -4.29 -6.16
CA LEU A 29 2.69 -4.17 -4.89
C LEU A 29 2.21 -5.54 -4.39
N GLU A 30 2.73 -5.90 -3.23
CA GLU A 30 2.32 -7.05 -2.42
C GLU A 30 1.95 -6.60 -1.01
N ALA A 31 1.14 -7.40 -0.32
CA ALA A 31 0.81 -7.13 1.07
C ALA A 31 1.98 -7.50 1.96
N GLU A 32 2.46 -6.56 2.77
CA GLU A 32 3.42 -6.83 3.85
C GLU A 32 2.76 -7.55 5.02
N GLY A 33 1.47 -7.29 5.22
CA GLY A 33 0.72 -7.89 6.31
C GLY A 33 -0.76 -7.58 6.26
N TYR A 34 -1.44 -7.92 7.35
CA TYR A 34 -2.87 -7.70 7.51
C TYR A 34 -3.19 -7.03 8.84
N ALA A 35 -4.09 -6.06 8.79
CA ALA A 35 -4.68 -5.43 9.95
C ALA A 35 -6.17 -5.80 10.04
N TYR A 36 -6.73 -5.76 11.24
CA TYR A 36 -8.15 -5.95 11.47
C TYR A 36 -8.77 -4.62 11.87
N ALA A 37 -9.68 -4.13 11.03
CA ALA A 37 -10.52 -2.99 11.35
C ALA A 37 -11.76 -3.46 12.11
N PRO A 38 -12.32 -2.61 13.00
CA PRO A 38 -13.64 -2.83 13.58
C PRO A 38 -14.67 -3.13 12.47
N PRO A 39 -15.72 -3.91 12.78
CA PRO A 39 -16.75 -4.19 11.81
C PRO A 39 -17.46 -2.89 11.40
N ALA A 40 -17.72 -2.75 10.09
CA ALA A 40 -18.42 -1.59 9.54
C ALA A 40 -19.89 -1.49 10.02
N ILE A 41 -20.43 -2.59 10.53
CA ILE A 41 -21.78 -2.72 11.09
C ILE A 41 -21.72 -3.29 12.52
N ALA A 42 -22.59 -2.81 13.40
CA ALA A 42 -22.66 -3.30 14.78
C ALA A 42 -22.94 -4.81 14.81
N GLY A 43 -22.11 -5.56 15.55
CA GLY A 43 -22.20 -7.03 15.63
C GLY A 43 -21.64 -7.79 14.41
N GLY A 44 -21.06 -7.11 13.43
CA GLY A 44 -20.43 -7.75 12.26
C GLY A 44 -19.06 -8.37 12.56
N ALA A 45 -18.54 -9.13 11.60
CA ALA A 45 -17.18 -9.67 11.66
C ALA A 45 -16.14 -8.56 11.43
N PRO A 46 -15.00 -8.57 12.17
CA PRO A 46 -13.88 -7.66 11.90
C PRO A 46 -13.45 -7.72 10.44
N THR A 47 -13.21 -6.56 9.84
CA THR A 47 -12.79 -6.48 8.45
C THR A 47 -11.28 -6.63 8.36
N ARG A 48 -10.84 -7.69 7.68
CA ARG A 48 -9.41 -7.90 7.40
C ARG A 48 -8.97 -7.02 6.24
N LEU A 49 -7.96 -6.19 6.47
CA LEU A 49 -7.38 -5.29 5.49
C LEU A 49 -5.92 -5.69 5.24
N ALA A 50 -5.50 -5.71 3.98
CA ALA A 50 -4.10 -5.85 3.60
C ALA A 50 -3.44 -4.46 3.66
N TYR A 51 -2.16 -4.41 4.02
CA TYR A 51 -1.39 -3.17 3.98
C TYR A 51 0.01 -3.39 3.37
N ALA A 52 0.57 -2.30 2.84
CA ALA A 52 1.95 -2.19 2.39
C ALA A 52 2.48 -0.79 2.69
N VAL A 53 3.74 -0.69 3.08
CA VAL A 53 4.44 0.56 3.40
C VAL A 53 5.43 0.86 2.29
N LEU A 54 5.07 1.84 1.46
CA LEU A 54 5.96 2.34 0.43
C LEU A 54 6.97 3.27 1.09
N SER A 55 8.23 2.84 1.13
CA SER A 55 9.31 3.72 1.54
C SER A 55 9.51 4.84 0.50
N PRO A 56 9.89 6.05 0.92
CA PRO A 56 10.32 7.07 -0.03
C PRO A 56 11.51 6.53 -0.81
N ILE A 57 11.55 6.77 -2.12
CA ILE A 57 12.76 6.58 -2.91
C ILE A 57 13.72 7.67 -2.42
N GLU A 58 14.71 7.28 -1.61
CA GLU A 58 15.86 8.15 -1.36
C GLU A 58 16.41 8.57 -2.70
N GLY A 59 16.50 9.88 -2.92
CA GLY A 59 17.07 10.40 -4.15
C GLY A 59 18.45 9.79 -4.33
N THR A 60 18.63 8.98 -5.38
CA THR A 60 19.94 8.80 -5.97
C THR A 60 20.44 10.19 -6.30
N ASN A 61 21.34 10.71 -5.48
CA ASN A 61 22.01 11.98 -5.70
C ASN A 61 22.70 11.88 -7.08
N PRO A 62 22.34 12.70 -8.08
CA PRO A 62 23.07 12.73 -9.34
C PRO A 62 24.31 13.61 -9.14
N GLU A 63 25.27 13.16 -8.33
CA GLU A 63 26.62 13.72 -8.34
C GLU A 63 27.54 12.73 -9.06
N GLY A 64 27.58 12.92 -10.38
CA GLY A 64 28.72 12.55 -11.21
C GLY A 64 29.94 13.47 -10.95
N PRO A 65 31.02 13.29 -11.71
CA PRO A 65 32.39 13.24 -11.22
C PRO A 65 33.09 14.61 -11.13
N ASP A 66 34.10 14.68 -10.25
CA ASP A 66 35.30 15.52 -10.41
C ASP A 66 36.53 14.59 -10.56
#